data_AF-S0BEP1-F1
#
_entry.id   AF-S0BEP1-F1
#
_cell.length_a   1.000
_cell.length_b   1.000
_cell.length_c   1.000
_cell.angle_alpha   90.00
_cell.angle_beta   90.00
_cell.angle_gamma   90.00
#
_symmetry.space_group_name_H-M   'P 1'
#
loop_
_entity.id
_entity.type
_entity.pdbx_description
1 polymer ?
#
loop_
_entity_poly.entity_id
_entity_poly.type
_entity_poly.pdbx_seq_one_letter_code
_entity_poly.pdbx_strand_id
1 'polypeptide(L)'
;AKISILMFSSTGKLHDFISPSTSAKQLIDQYQKTVGVDLWSSQYERMQEHLKKLKDVNRCLRTEIRQRMGDCLNELCYEQLVGLEQDMDGSLQRIRDRKFKVLGNQIETHRKKLRNV
;
A
#
# COMPACT_ATOMS: atom_id res chain seq x y z
N ALA A 1 5.41 -17.71 -43.66
CA ALA A 1 4.82 -16.39 -43.31
C ALA A 1 4.84 -16.22 -41.79
N LYS A 2 4.88 -14.98 -41.29
CA LYS A 2 4.75 -14.68 -39.84
C LYS A 2 3.34 -14.16 -39.59
N ILE A 3 2.52 -14.95 -38.89
CA ILE A 3 1.10 -14.67 -38.67
C ILE A 3 0.77 -14.95 -37.20
N SER A 4 0.00 -14.06 -36.58
CA SER A 4 -0.65 -14.26 -35.27
C SER A 4 -2.13 -13.92 -35.41
N ILE A 5 -2.99 -14.76 -34.83
CA ILE A 5 -4.44 -14.59 -34.82
C ILE A 5 -4.90 -14.61 -33.36
N LEU A 6 -5.63 -13.57 -32.96
CA LEU A 6 -6.31 -13.48 -31.67
C LEU A 6 -7.81 -13.55 -31.91
N MET A 7 -8.48 -14.53 -31.31
CA MET A 7 -9.93 -14.70 -31.37
C MET A 7 -10.54 -14.56 -29.99
N PHE A 8 -11.55 -13.70 -29.86
CA PHE A 8 -12.36 -13.59 -28.66
C PHE A 8 -13.72 -14.24 -28.91
N SER A 9 -14.07 -15.24 -28.10
CA SER A 9 -15.43 -15.79 -28.12
C SER A 9 -16.44 -14.76 -27.57
N SER A 10 -17.71 -14.94 -27.88
CA SER A 10 -18.81 -14.17 -27.26
C SER A 10 -18.88 -14.34 -25.73
N THR A 11 -18.23 -15.36 -25.19
CA THR A 11 -18.08 -15.62 -23.74
C THR A 11 -16.82 -15.03 -23.12
N GLY A 12 -16.01 -14.28 -23.90
CA GLY A 12 -14.79 -13.63 -23.43
C GLY A 12 -13.56 -14.52 -23.33
N LYS A 13 -13.60 -15.75 -23.87
CA LYS A 13 -12.43 -16.63 -23.93
C LYS A 13 -11.51 -16.21 -25.06
N LEU A 14 -10.23 -16.05 -24.75
CA LEU A 14 -9.19 -15.77 -25.73
C LEU A 14 -8.64 -17.09 -26.28
N HIS A 15 -8.66 -17.23 -27.61
CA HIS A 15 -7.96 -18.26 -28.36
C HIS A 15 -6.91 -17.61 -29.25
N ASP A 16 -5.67 -18.07 -29.16
CA ASP A 16 -4.58 -17.55 -29.95
C ASP A 16 -3.93 -18.63 -30.83
N PHE A 17 -3.52 -18.22 -32.02
CA PHE A 17 -2.66 -19.02 -32.89
C PHE A 17 -1.47 -18.17 -33.31
N ILE A 18 -0.27 -18.73 -33.19
CA ILE A 18 0.97 -18.06 -33.56
C ILE A 18 1.78 -19.01 -34.44
N SER A 19 2.32 -18.47 -35.54
CA SER A 19 3.18 -19.25 -36.43
C SER A 19 4.40 -19.81 -35.67
N PRO A 20 4.80 -21.08 -35.84
CA PRO A 20 5.89 -21.70 -35.09
C PRO A 20 7.27 -21.01 -35.22
N SER A 21 7.44 -20.18 -36.25
CA SER A 21 8.66 -19.44 -36.55
C SER A 21 8.76 -18.08 -35.86
N THR A 22 7.80 -17.70 -35.00
CA THR A 22 7.80 -16.44 -34.28
C THR A 22 7.10 -16.56 -32.92
N SER A 23 7.29 -15.58 -32.04
CA SER A 23 6.56 -15.49 -30.77
C SER A 23 5.58 -14.32 -30.76
N ALA A 24 4.58 -14.38 -29.88
CA ALA A 24 3.64 -13.27 -29.67
C ALA A 24 4.36 -11.94 -29.47
N LYS A 25 5.38 -11.93 -28.60
CA LYS A 25 6.19 -10.75 -28.30
C LYS A 25 6.85 -10.19 -29.55
N GLN A 26 7.52 -11.02 -30.35
CA GLN A 26 8.20 -10.56 -31.56
C GLN A 26 7.24 -9.92 -32.56
N LEU A 27 6.05 -10.48 -32.72
CA LEU A 27 5.06 -9.98 -33.67
C LEU A 27 4.39 -8.69 -33.17
N ILE A 28 4.12 -8.61 -31.87
CA ILE A 28 3.65 -7.40 -31.18
C ILE A 28 4.69 -6.28 -31.28
N ASP A 29 5.97 -6.56 -31.00
CA ASP A 29 7.07 -5.59 -31.11
C ASP A 29 7.21 -5.08 -32.56
N GLN A 30 7.05 -5.96 -33.56
CA GLN A 30 7.03 -5.57 -34.96
C GLN A 30 5.83 -4.69 -35.30
N TYR A 31 4.63 -5.04 -34.82
CA TYR A 31 3.42 -4.24 -35.00
C TYR A 31 3.60 -2.83 -34.44
N GLN A 32 4.09 -2.71 -33.21
CA GLN A 32 4.38 -1.41 -32.58
C GLN A 32 5.36 -0.56 -33.41
N LYS A 33 6.44 -1.16 -33.92
CA LYS A 33 7.44 -0.47 -34.75
C LYS A 33 6.89 -0.03 -36.10
N THR A 34 6.08 -0.86 -36.74
CA THR A 34 5.54 -0.58 -38.08
C THR A 34 4.41 0.44 -38.03
N VAL A 35 3.54 0.36 -37.01
CA VAL A 35 2.39 1.27 -36.85
C VAL A 35 2.76 2.53 -36.06
N GLY A 36 3.87 2.51 -35.32
CA GLY A 36 4.31 3.64 -34.49
C GLY A 36 3.47 3.83 -33.22
N VAL A 37 2.89 2.76 -32.69
CA VAL A 37 2.01 2.78 -31.50
C VAL A 37 2.67 2.09 -30.32
N ASP A 38 2.48 2.65 -29.13
CA ASP A 38 2.82 2.00 -27.85
C ASP A 38 1.55 1.46 -27.17
N LEU A 39 1.34 0.14 -27.21
CA LEU A 39 0.17 -0.48 -26.55
C LEU A 39 0.33 -0.59 -25.02
N TRP A 40 1.52 -0.29 -24.47
CA TRP A 40 1.83 -0.36 -23.05
C TRP A 40 1.71 1.01 -22.39
N SER A 41 1.73 2.10 -23.17
CA SER A 41 1.65 3.49 -22.72
C SER A 41 0.58 3.70 -21.64
N SER A 42 -0.68 3.33 -21.92
CA SER A 42 -1.80 3.49 -20.99
C SER A 42 -1.66 2.67 -19.70
N GLN A 43 -1.16 1.44 -19.80
CA GLN A 43 -0.93 0.58 -18.62
C GLN A 43 0.22 1.10 -17.78
N TYR A 44 1.28 1.56 -18.44
CA TYR A 44 2.46 2.11 -17.81
C TYR A 44 2.16 3.45 -17.12
N GLU A 45 1.41 4.33 -17.78
CA GLU A 45 0.90 5.57 -17.20
C GLU A 45 0.06 5.31 -15.95
N ARG A 46 -0.91 4.38 -16.02
CA ARG A 46 -1.70 3.97 -14.85
C ARG A 46 -0.84 3.43 -13.70
N MET A 47 0.19 2.65 -14.03
CA MET A 47 1.13 2.13 -13.03
C MET A 47 1.94 3.26 -12.38
N GLN A 48 2.43 4.22 -13.17
CA GLN A 48 3.17 5.37 -12.68
C GLN A 48 2.31 6.26 -11.80
N GLU A 49 1.06 6.52 -12.19
CA GLU A 49 0.10 7.26 -11.37
C GLU A 49 -0.15 6.56 -10.03
N HIS A 50 -0.34 5.25 -10.05
CA HIS A 50 -0.54 4.47 -8.83
C HIS A 50 0.69 4.54 -7.93
N LEU A 51 1.89 4.41 -8.50
CA LEU A 51 3.15 4.56 -7.76
C LEU A 51 3.28 5.96 -7.15
N LYS A 52 2.91 7.00 -7.89
CA LYS A 52 2.92 8.39 -7.40
C LYS A 52 1.99 8.55 -6.19
N LYS A 53 0.75 8.06 -6.30
CA LYS A 53 -0.22 8.07 -5.19
C LYS A 53 0.33 7.37 -3.95
N LEU A 54 0.93 6.18 -4.10
CA LEU A 54 1.54 5.45 -3.00
C LEU A 54 2.70 6.22 -2.35
N LYS A 55 3.56 6.85 -3.16
CA LYS A 55 4.65 7.69 -2.65
C LYS A 55 4.14 8.90 -1.88
N ASP A 56 3.08 9.55 -2.36
CA ASP A 56 2.45 10.68 -1.68
C ASP A 56 1.87 10.27 -0.34
N VAL A 57 1.12 9.16 -0.28
CA VAL A 57 0.59 8.60 0.98
C VAL A 57 1.73 8.25 1.94
N ASN A 58 2.79 7.60 1.46
CA ASN A 58 3.94 7.24 2.31
C ASN A 58 4.64 8.48 2.88
N ARG A 59 4.78 9.54 2.07
CA ARG A 59 5.34 10.82 2.52
C ARG A 59 4.47 11.43 3.64
N CYS A 60 3.16 11.49 3.45
CA CYS A 60 2.24 12.01 4.47
C CYS A 60 2.34 11.22 5.78
N LEU A 61 2.31 9.89 5.72
CA LEU A 61 2.44 9.03 6.89
C LEU A 61 3.78 9.22 7.63
N ARG A 62 4.88 9.35 6.90
CA ARG A 62 6.20 9.63 7.49
C ARG A 62 6.24 10.98 8.19
N THR A 63 5.60 12.00 7.62
CA THR A 63 5.49 13.31 8.26
C THR A 63 4.64 13.23 9.52
N GLU A 64 3.50 12.56 9.48
CA GLU A 64 2.65 12.37 10.66
C GLU A 64 3.37 11.64 11.80
N ILE A 65 4.14 10.58 11.49
CA ILE A 65 4.98 9.89 12.48
C ILE A 65 5.99 10.84 13.10
N ARG A 66 6.70 11.65 12.29
CA ARG A 66 7.67 12.64 12.80
C ARG A 66 7.01 13.68 13.70
N GLN A 67 5.84 14.18 13.32
CA GLN A 67 5.07 15.13 14.12
C GLN A 67 4.67 14.53 15.47
N ARG A 68 4.18 13.28 15.48
CA ARG A 68 3.89 12.54 16.72
C ARG A 68 5.14 12.29 17.59
N MET A 69 6.33 12.31 17.00
CA MET A 69 7.62 12.23 17.70
C MET A 69 8.17 13.61 18.13
N GLY A 70 7.43 14.70 17.87
CA GLY A 70 7.81 16.06 18.23
C GLY A 70 8.67 16.81 17.19
N ASP A 71 8.82 16.26 15.99
CA ASP A 71 9.61 16.85 14.90
C ASP A 71 8.71 17.49 13.81
N CYS A 72 9.24 18.44 13.03
CA CYS A 72 8.53 19.11 11.92
C CYS A 72 7.19 19.77 12.32
N LEU A 73 7.11 20.29 13.55
CA LEU A 73 5.89 20.93 14.08
C LEU A 73 5.64 22.33 13.50
N ASN A 74 6.66 22.98 12.95
CA ASN A 74 6.57 24.33 12.38
C ASN A 74 5.65 24.41 11.15
N GLU A 75 5.32 23.26 10.54
CA GLU A 75 4.43 23.17 9.37
C GLU A 75 2.95 23.08 9.77
N LEU A 76 2.65 22.94 11.06
CA LEU A 76 1.28 22.80 11.58
C LEU A 76 0.74 24.15 12.05
N CYS A 77 -0.53 24.40 11.78
CA CYS A 77 -1.23 25.53 12.40
C CYS A 77 -1.57 25.23 13.87
N TYR A 78 -1.95 26.28 14.62
CA TYR A 78 -2.29 26.15 16.04
C TYR A 78 -3.36 25.07 16.30
N GLU A 79 -4.44 25.07 15.52
CA GLU A 79 -5.52 24.07 15.66
C GLU A 79 -5.03 22.64 15.45
N GLN A 80 -4.14 22.45 14.47
CA GLN A 80 -3.53 21.14 14.19
C GLN A 80 -2.58 20.69 15.31
N LEU A 81 -1.84 21.62 15.92
CA LEU A 81 -0.99 21.33 17.07
C LEU A 81 -1.80 20.90 18.29
N VAL A 82 -2.89 21.62 18.58
CA VAL A 82 -3.81 21.26 19.68
C VAL A 82 -4.44 19.89 19.42
N GLY A 83 -4.89 19.62 18.19
CA GLY A 83 -5.43 18.31 17.83
C GLY A 83 -4.39 17.19 18.01
N LEU A 84 -3.14 17.43 17.58
CA LEU A 84 -2.04 16.48 17.75
C LEU A 84 -1.74 16.20 19.23
N GLU A 85 -1.72 17.23 20.07
CA GLU A 85 -1.53 17.10 21.52
C GLU A 85 -2.61 16.23 22.16
N GLN A 86 -3.89 16.52 21.86
CA GLN A 86 -5.03 15.76 22.38
C GLN A 86 -5.01 14.30 21.93
N ASP A 87 -4.69 14.04 20.66
CA ASP A 87 -4.56 12.69 20.12
C ASP A 87 -3.44 11.90 20.80
N MET A 88 -2.31 12.56 21.07
CA MET A 88 -1.17 11.96 21.75
C MET A 88 -1.49 11.65 23.22
N ASP A 89 -2.11 12.58 23.95
CA ASP A 89 -2.51 12.36 25.35
C ASP A 89 -3.53 11.23 25.48
N GLY A 90 -4.58 11.23 24.65
CA GLY A 90 -5.58 10.16 24.62
C GLY A 90 -4.98 8.79 24.24
N SER A 91 -3.99 8.78 23.35
CA SER A 91 -3.26 7.55 23.01
C SER A 91 -2.39 7.06 24.17
N LEU A 92 -1.70 7.96 24.86
CA LEU A 92 -0.88 7.62 26.03
C LEU A 92 -1.74 7.08 27.17
N GLN A 93 -2.90 7.69 27.43
CA GLN A 93 -3.83 7.22 28.45
C GLN A 93 -4.30 5.79 28.18
N ARG A 94 -4.71 5.49 26.94
CA ARG A 94 -5.09 4.12 26.52
C ARG A 94 -3.97 3.10 26.74
N ILE A 95 -2.72 3.48 26.44
CA ILE A 95 -1.55 2.62 26.66
C ILE A 95 -1.34 2.36 28.16
N ARG A 96 -1.42 3.42 28.98
CA ARG A 96 -1.30 3.31 30.44
C ARG A 96 -2.37 2.41 31.03
N ASP A 97 -3.64 2.62 30.68
CA ASP A 97 -4.77 1.83 31.17
C ASP A 97 -4.59 0.35 30.86
N ARG A 98 -4.19 0.03 29.61
CA ARG A 98 -3.90 -1.35 29.21
C ARG A 98 -2.73 -1.92 30.01
N LYS A 99 -1.64 -1.16 30.19
CA LYS A 99 -0.45 -1.60 30.93
C LYS A 99 -0.80 -1.89 32.39
N PHE A 100 -1.53 -1.01 33.06
CA PHE A 100 -1.96 -1.21 34.45
C PHE A 100 -2.93 -2.38 34.60
N LYS A 101 -3.87 -2.56 33.66
CA LYS A 101 -4.76 -3.72 33.65
C LYS A 101 -3.97 -5.03 33.57
N VAL A 102 -3.00 -5.11 32.65
CA VAL A 102 -2.15 -6.31 32.50
C VAL A 102 -1.33 -6.58 33.76
N LEU A 103 -0.67 -5.55 34.31
CA LEU A 103 0.11 -5.67 35.55
C LEU A 103 -0.76 -6.10 36.74
N GLY A 104 -1.94 -5.48 36.90
CA GLY A 104 -2.90 -5.84 37.94
C GLY A 104 -3.34 -7.31 37.84
N ASN A 105 -3.67 -7.77 36.63
CA ASN A 105 -4.01 -9.17 36.38
C ASN A 105 -2.86 -10.13 36.72
N GLN A 106 -1.62 -9.76 36.39
CA GLN A 106 -0.44 -10.55 36.73
C GLN A 106 -0.23 -10.63 38.24
N ILE A 107 -0.32 -9.50 38.96
CA ILE A 107 -0.19 -9.46 40.42
C ILE A 107 -1.25 -10.37 41.07
N GLU A 108 -2.50 -10.25 40.65
CA GLU A 108 -3.59 -11.06 41.21
C GLU A 108 -3.40 -12.55 40.93
N THR A 109 -2.95 -12.90 39.74
CA THR A 109 -2.62 -14.29 39.38
C THR A 109 -1.52 -14.86 40.30
N HIS A 110 -0.45 -14.11 40.55
CA HIS A 110 0.63 -14.55 41.43
C HIS A 110 0.18 -14.66 42.89
N ARG A 111 -0.63 -13.70 43.38
CA ARG A 111 -1.21 -13.76 44.74
C ARG A 111 -2.09 -14.99 44.94
N LYS A 112 -2.91 -15.34 43.95
CA LYS A 112 -3.74 -16.56 43.99
C LYS A 112 -2.89 -17.82 44.02
N LYS A 113 -1.81 -17.87 43.24
CA LYS A 113 -0.87 -19.00 43.26
C LYS A 113 -0.27 -19.20 44.65
N LEU A 114 0.24 -18.13 45.28
CA LEU A 114 0.84 -18.21 46.62
C LEU A 114 -0.16 -18.62 47.71
N ARG A 115 -1.44 -18.26 47.58
CA ARG A 115 -2.49 -18.61 48.55
C ARG A 115 -2.93 -20.07 48.45
N ASN A 116 -2.77 -20.66 47.28
CA ASN A 116 -3.15 -22.04 46.98
C ASN A 116 -1.97 -23.02 47.11
N VAL A 117 -0.85 -22.56 47.69
CA VAL A 117 0.29 -23.37 48.17
C VAL A 117 0.17 -23.48 49.69
#